data_AF-A0A937JCM3-F1
#
_entry.id   AF-A0A937JCM3-F1
#
_cell.length_a   1.000
_cell.length_b   1.000
_cell.length_c   1.000
_cell.angle_alpha   90.00
_cell.angle_beta   90.00
_cell.angle_gamma   90.00
#
_symmetry.space_group_name_H-M   'P 1'
#
loop_
_entity.id
_entity.type
_entity.pdbx_description
1 polymer ?
#
loop_
_entity_poly.entity_id
_entity_poly.type
_entity_poly.pdbx_seq_one_letter_code
_entity_poly.pdbx_strand_id
1 'polypeptide(L)'
;MEPPKDKEQALAGLLNGTMVTMLASVLPAVMIWQIARHWREMLSAGLVDTAIDSALGIGLLVASISALRFGVRMLRLNWTALRRL
;
A
#
# COMPACT_ATOMS: atom_id res chain seq x y z
N MET A 1 -13.33 -12.06 0.08
CA MET A 1 -12.81 -12.45 -1.25
C MET A 1 -13.07 -13.92 -1.41
N GLU A 2 -13.80 -14.27 -2.45
CA GLU A 2 -13.99 -15.68 -2.82
C GLU A 2 -12.69 -16.22 -3.43
N PRO A 3 -12.36 -17.51 -3.19
CA PRO A 3 -11.21 -18.14 -3.83
C PRO A 3 -11.46 -18.29 -5.35
N PRO A 4 -10.43 -18.13 -6.19
CA PRO A 4 -10.57 -18.27 -7.64
C PRO A 4 -10.94 -19.71 -8.01
N LYS A 5 -11.81 -19.87 -9.01
CA LYS A 5 -12.38 -21.17 -9.42
C LYS A 5 -11.48 -21.92 -10.42
N ASP A 6 -10.68 -21.19 -11.18
CA ASP A 6 -9.80 -21.71 -12.23
C ASP A 6 -8.43 -21.00 -12.21
N LYS A 7 -7.48 -21.53 -12.99
CA LYS A 7 -6.11 -20.99 -13.08
C LYS A 7 -6.07 -19.59 -13.70
N GLU A 8 -6.97 -19.30 -14.64
CA GLU A 8 -7.06 -18.00 -15.30
C GLU A 8 -7.50 -16.89 -14.33
N GLN A 9 -8.53 -17.14 -13.51
CA GLN A 9 -8.95 -16.20 -12.46
C GLN A 9 -7.86 -16.00 -11.42
N ALA A 10 -7.12 -17.06 -11.06
CA ALA A 10 -5.99 -16.93 -10.13
C ALA A 10 -4.88 -16.04 -10.70
N LEU A 11 -4.52 -16.20 -11.98
CA LEU A 11 -3.53 -15.36 -12.65
C LEU A 11 -4.00 -13.90 -12.79
N ALA A 12 -5.26 -13.69 -13.20
CA ALA A 12 -5.84 -12.35 -13.26
C ALA A 12 -5.88 -11.69 -11.86
N GLY A 13 -6.17 -12.47 -10.83
CA GLY A 13 -6.15 -12.03 -9.45
C GLY A 13 -4.75 -11.67 -8.94
N LEU A 14 -3.71 -12.38 -9.39
CA LEU A 14 -2.31 -12.04 -9.11
C LEU A 14 -1.90 -10.74 -9.80
N LEU A 15 -2.26 -10.56 -11.07
CA LEU A 15 -1.96 -9.34 -11.82
C LEU A 15 -2.63 -8.12 -11.17
N ASN A 16 -3.93 -8.23 -10.87
CA ASN A 16 -4.68 -7.17 -10.18
C ASN A 16 -4.13 -6.90 -8.78
N GLY A 17 -3.81 -7.94 -8.01
CA GLY A 17 -3.17 -7.80 -6.71
C GLY A 17 -1.84 -7.03 -6.81
N THR A 18 -1.03 -7.34 -7.83
CA THR A 18 0.27 -6.67 -8.08
C THR A 18 0.06 -5.19 -8.40
N MET A 19 -0.85 -4.87 -9.32
CA MET A 19 -1.16 -3.48 -9.69
C MET A 19 -1.63 -2.66 -8.49
N VAL A 20 -2.55 -3.21 -7.68
CA VAL A 20 -3.04 -2.55 -6.46
C VAL A 20 -1.90 -2.34 -5.46
N THR A 21 -1.06 -3.34 -5.23
CA THR A 21 0.08 -3.21 -4.31
C THR A 21 1.09 -2.17 -4.80
N MET A 22 1.42 -2.13 -6.10
CA MET A 22 2.32 -1.11 -6.65
C MET A 22 1.75 0.29 -6.49
N LEU A 23 0.51 0.52 -6.89
CA LEU A 23 -0.16 1.83 -6.74
C LEU A 23 -0.25 2.27 -5.28
N ALA A 24 -0.64 1.34 -4.40
CA ALA A 24 -0.75 1.61 -2.98
C ALA A 24 0.61 1.93 -2.34
N SER A 25 1.71 1.36 -2.83
CA SER A 25 3.05 1.56 -2.26
C SER A 25 3.67 2.93 -2.53
N VAL A 26 3.16 3.69 -3.51
CA VAL A 26 3.72 4.99 -3.92
C VAL A 26 3.75 5.98 -2.77
N LEU A 27 2.62 6.17 -2.08
CA LEU A 27 2.50 7.14 -0.99
C LEU A 27 3.44 6.83 0.20
N PRO A 28 3.49 5.58 0.73
CA PRO A 28 4.43 5.20 1.77
C PRO A 28 5.88 5.37 1.33
N ALA A 29 6.21 5.01 0.09
CA ALA A 29 7.57 5.17 -0.44
C ALA A 29 7.97 6.65 -0.52
N VAL A 30 7.09 7.51 -1.01
CA VAL A 30 7.30 8.97 -1.04
C VAL A 30 7.44 9.51 0.38
N MET A 31 6.62 9.07 1.34
CA MET A 31 6.73 9.52 2.72
C MET A 31 8.08 9.13 3.35
N ILE A 32 8.50 7.88 3.18
CA ILE A 32 9.80 7.40 3.66
C ILE A 32 10.93 8.21 3.00
N TRP A 33 10.84 8.47 1.69
CA TRP A 33 11.79 9.33 0.99
C TRP A 33 11.84 10.72 1.61
N GLN A 34 10.70 11.37 1.82
CA GLN A 34 10.64 12.74 2.34
C GLN A 34 11.22 12.82 3.75
N ILE A 35 10.91 11.85 4.61
CA ILE A 35 11.49 11.73 5.95
C ILE A 35 13.01 11.54 5.84
N ALA A 36 13.48 10.63 5.00
CA ALA A 36 14.92 10.37 4.83
C ALA A 36 15.68 11.58 4.27
N ARG A 37 15.03 12.40 3.42
CA ARG A 37 15.62 13.60 2.83
C ARG A 37 15.70 14.77 3.82
N HIS A 38 14.65 14.98 4.61
CA HIS A 38 14.51 16.15 5.50
C HIS A 38 14.67 15.81 6.99
N TRP A 39 15.24 14.66 7.32
CA TRP A 39 15.32 14.17 8.70
C TRP A 39 15.98 15.16 9.66
N ARG A 40 17.02 15.88 9.23
CA ARG A 40 17.71 16.89 10.07
C ARG A 40 16.81 18.09 10.38
N GLU A 41 16.08 18.57 9.38
CA GLU A 41 15.18 19.71 9.51
C GLU A 41 13.99 19.35 10.41
N MET A 42 13.41 18.16 10.22
CA MET A 42 12.32 17.65 11.06
C MET A 42 12.72 17.45 12.53
N LEU A 43 13.99 17.14 12.81
CA LEU A 43 14.48 17.05 14.19
C LEU A 43 14.71 18.42 14.84
N SER A 44 14.98 19.46 14.03
CA SER A 44 15.20 20.83 14.51
C SER A 44 13.95 21.70 14.57
N ALA A 45 12.97 21.45 13.71
CA ALA A 45 11.70 22.17 13.64
C ALA A 45 10.67 21.44 14.51
N GLY A 46 10.25 22.07 15.61
CA GLY A 46 9.24 21.48 16.49
C GLY A 46 7.95 21.12 15.73
N LEU A 47 7.44 19.90 15.96
CA LEU A 47 6.34 19.21 15.25
C LEU A 47 4.97 19.93 15.18
N VAL A 48 4.87 21.17 15.64
CA VAL A 48 3.59 21.80 16.03
C VAL A 48 2.87 22.52 14.87
N ASP A 49 3.57 22.96 13.82
CA ASP A 49 2.98 23.82 12.78
C ASP A 49 2.24 23.08 11.64
N THR A 50 2.27 21.75 11.62
CA THR A 50 1.78 20.95 10.48
C THR A 50 0.34 20.43 10.60
N ALA A 51 -0.46 20.83 11.59
CA ALA A 51 -1.64 20.05 11.98
C ALA A 51 -2.83 20.05 11.00
N ILE A 52 -3.05 21.08 10.17
CA ILE A 52 -4.31 21.24 9.43
C ILE A 52 -4.23 20.69 7.99
N ASP A 53 -3.11 20.87 7.27
CA ASP A 53 -2.86 20.22 5.97
C ASP A 53 -2.49 18.73 6.10
N SER A 54 -2.16 18.29 7.33
CA SER A 54 -1.81 16.89 7.60
C SER A 54 -3.00 15.93 7.56
N ALA A 55 -4.24 16.39 7.77
CA ALA A 55 -5.38 15.47 7.89
C ALA A 55 -5.65 14.69 6.59
N LEU A 56 -5.60 15.37 5.44
CA LEU A 56 -5.74 14.75 4.12
C LEU A 56 -4.54 13.84 3.80
N GLY A 57 -3.32 14.29 4.12
CA GLY A 57 -2.11 13.48 3.94
C GLY A 57 -2.12 12.20 4.76
N ILE A 58 -2.52 12.29 6.04
CA ILE A 58 -2.69 11.14 6.94
C ILE A 58 -3.81 10.22 6.42
N GLY A 59 -4.95 10.77 6.00
CA GLY A 59 -6.05 9.99 5.43
C GLY A 59 -5.63 9.21 4.18
N LEU A 60 -4.90 9.85 3.26
CA LEU A 60 -4.34 9.22 2.07
C LEU A 60 -3.31 8.13 2.42
N LEU A 61 -2.48 8.35 3.43
CA LEU A 61 -1.54 7.34 3.91
C LEU A 61 -2.26 6.12 4.49
N VAL A 62 -3.27 6.33 5.34
CA VAL A 62 -4.07 5.25 5.93
C VAL A 62 -4.81 4.47 4.85
N ALA A 63 -5.40 5.16 3.87
CA ALA A 63 -6.05 4.54 2.72
C ALA A 63 -5.05 3.71 1.89
N SER A 64 -3.87 4.26 1.63
CA SER A 64 -2.78 3.57 0.93
C SER A 64 -2.33 2.30 1.68
N ILE A 65 -2.10 2.36 2.99
CA ILE A 65 -1.72 1.19 3.81
C ILE A 65 -2.82 0.14 3.77
N SER A 66 -4.08 0.58 3.83
CA SER A 66 -5.24 -0.32 3.74
C SER A 66 -5.33 -1.01 2.37
N ALA A 67 -5.10 -0.26 1.30
CA ALA A 67 -5.04 -0.79 -0.07
C ALA A 67 -3.86 -1.75 -0.27
N LEU A 68 -2.70 -1.45 0.32
CA LEU A 68 -1.52 -2.33 0.30
C LEU A 68 -1.85 -3.66 0.97
N ARG A 69 -2.46 -3.62 2.17
CA ARG A 69 -2.89 -4.82 2.89
C ARG A 69 -3.91 -5.64 2.10
N PHE A 70 -4.82 -4.97 1.39
CA PHE A 70 -5.77 -5.62 0.50
C PHE A 70 -5.07 -6.30 -0.68
N GLY A 71 -4.19 -5.61 -1.39
CA GLY A 71 -3.43 -6.17 -2.52
C GLY A 71 -2.57 -7.37 -2.11
N VAL A 72 -1.86 -7.27 -0.97
CA VAL A 72 -1.07 -8.39 -0.43
C VAL A 72 -1.95 -9.60 -0.08
N ARG A 73 -3.14 -9.38 0.51
CA ARG A 73 -4.10 -10.46 0.78
C ARG A 73 -4.60 -11.10 -0.51
N MET A 74 -4.89 -10.29 -1.52
CA MET A 74 -5.32 -10.76 -2.85
C MET A 74 -4.24 -11.61 -3.51
N LEU A 75 -2.98 -11.14 -3.49
CA LEU A 75 -1.83 -11.87 -3.99
C LEU A 75 -1.67 -13.21 -3.28
N ARG A 76 -1.72 -13.21 -1.94
CA ARG A 76 -1.57 -14.43 -1.14
C ARG A 76 -2.67 -15.44 -1.46
N LEU A 77 -3.93 -15.01 -1.52
CA LEU A 77 -5.07 -15.88 -1.81
C LEU A 77 -4.94 -16.53 -3.20
N ASN A 78 -4.70 -15.72 -4.23
CA ASN A 78 -4.57 -16.23 -5.61
C ASN A 78 -3.34 -17.11 -5.79
N TRP A 79 -2.21 -16.77 -5.15
CA TRP A 79 -1.01 -17.60 -5.14
C TRP A 79 -1.26 -18.96 -4.48
N THR A 80 -1.93 -18.97 -3.33
CA THR A 80 -2.26 -20.23 -2.65
C THR A 80 -3.25 -21.09 -3.43
N ALA A 81 -4.18 -20.47 -4.17
CA ALA A 81 -5.10 -21.18 -5.03
C ALA A 81 -4.40 -21.76 -6.26
N LEU A 82 -3.53 -20.99 -6.91
CA LEU A 82 -2.73 -21.46 -8.05
C LEU A 82 -1.85 -22.67 -7.70
N ARG A 83 -1.32 -22.74 -6.46
CA ARG A 83 -0.55 -23.91 -5.98
C ARG A 83 -1.41 -25.15 -5.73
N ARG A 84 -2.72 -24.99 -5.56
CA ARG A 84 -3.65 -26.09 -5.23
C ARG A 84 -4.42 -26.62 -6.44
N LEU A 85 -4.49 -25.86 -7.53
CA LEU A 85 -5.12 -26.20 -8.82
C LEU A 85 -4.10 -26.76 -9.81
#